data_AF-A0A349E316-F1
#
_entry.id   AF-A0A349E316-F1
#
_cell.length_a   1.000
_cell.length_b   1.000
_cell.length_c   1.000
_cell.angle_alpha   90.00
_cell.angle_beta   90.00
_cell.angle_gamma   90.00
#
_symmetry.space_group_name_H-M   'P 1'
#
loop_
_entity.id
_entity.type
_entity.pdbx_description
1 polymer ?
#
loop_
_entity_poly.entity_id
_entity_poly.type
_entity_poly.pdbx_seq_one_letter_code
_entity_poly.pdbx_strand_id
1 'polypeptide(L)' 'MKKFKIQNLNIQEISRDAQRHINGGAGSSGCTDFYARGRDAGEGDPCEFAFSGCVGTITNGLCCI' A
#
# COMPACT_ATOMS: atom_id res chain seq x y z
N MET A 1 33.48 11.08 -17.46
CA MET A 1 32.12 10.76 -16.96
C MET A 1 32.15 10.82 -15.43
N LYS A 2 31.54 11.85 -14.82
CA LYS A 2 31.52 12.00 -13.35
C LYS A 2 30.48 11.03 -12.78
N LYS A 3 30.93 10.03 -12.02
CA LYS A 3 30.04 9.15 -11.24
C LYS A 3 29.44 9.97 -10.11
N PHE A 4 28.12 10.12 -10.07
CA PHE A 4 27.40 10.65 -8.91
C PHE A 4 27.50 9.63 -7.79
N LYS A 5 28.36 9.90 -6.81
CA LYS A 5 28.48 9.10 -5.59
C LYS A 5 27.48 9.66 -4.59
N ILE A 6 26.34 8.98 -4.42
CA ILE A 6 25.38 9.30 -3.36
C ILE A 6 26.09 9.00 -2.03
N GLN A 7 26.62 10.03 -1.39
CA GLN A 7 27.24 9.97 -0.06
C GLN A 7 26.27 10.57 0.94
N ASN A 8 25.51 9.69 1.62
CA ASN A 8 24.80 9.82 2.91
C ASN A 8 23.76 8.68 2.96
N LEU A 9 24.05 7.40 3.18
CA LEU A 9 24.85 6.71 4.22
C LEU A 9 24.41 6.94 5.69
N ASN A 10 23.25 7.55 5.94
CA ASN A 10 22.68 7.58 7.29
C ASN A 10 21.14 7.63 7.38
N ILE A 11 20.42 7.13 6.37
CA ILE A 11 18.95 6.91 6.46
C ILE A 11 18.59 5.60 5.75
N GLN A 12 19.17 4.49 6.21
CA GLN A 12 18.53 3.20 5.98
C GLN A 12 18.16 2.66 7.36
N GLU A 13 17.00 3.10 7.86
CA GLU A 13 16.41 2.64 9.13
C GLU A 13 16.11 1.14 9.13
N ILE A 14 16.13 0.52 7.95
CA ILE A 14 15.77 -0.87 7.72
C ILE A 14 16.99 -1.63 7.21
N SER A 15 17.26 -2.80 7.82
CA SER A 15 18.36 -3.68 7.44
C SER A 15 18.17 -4.24 6.02
N ARG A 16 19.28 -4.63 5.37
CA ARG A 16 19.22 -5.23 4.02
C ARG A 16 18.36 -6.50 3.96
N ASP A 17 18.33 -7.29 5.03
CA ASP A 17 17.47 -8.46 5.11
C ASP A 17 16.00 -8.07 5.27
N ALA A 18 15.69 -7.05 6.06
CA ALA A 18 14.33 -6.54 6.16
C ALA A 18 13.86 -5.90 4.83
N GLN A 19 14.75 -5.27 4.07
CA GLN A 19 14.45 -4.78 2.71
C GLN A 19 14.06 -5.91 1.74
N ARG A 20 14.65 -7.10 1.88
CA ARG A 20 14.28 -8.28 1.06
C ARG A 20 12.88 -8.81 1.36
N HIS A 21 12.33 -8.48 2.54
CA HIS A 21 10.98 -8.82 2.95
C HIS A 21 10.00 -7.65 2.80
N ILE A 22 10.44 -6.51 2.25
CA ILE A 22 9.51 -5.50 1.76
C ILE A 22 8.84 -6.12 0.54
N ASN A 23 7.70 -6.77 0.77
CA ASN A 23 6.76 -7.09 -0.28
C ASN A 23 6.33 -5.74 -0.85
N GLY A 24 6.93 -5.36 -1.98
CA GLY A 24 6.44 -4.24 -2.76
C GLY A 24 4.96 -4.48 -3.01
N GLY A 25 4.11 -3.64 -2.43
CA GLY A 25 2.68 -3.65 -2.73
C GLY A 25 2.52 -3.26 -4.19
N ALA A 26 2.53 -4.25 -5.07
CA ALA A 26 2.08 -4.09 -6.43
C ALA A 26 0.58 -3.81 -6.35
N GLY A 27 0.23 -2.53 -6.50
CA GLY A 27 -1.13 -2.12 -6.86
C GLY A 27 -1.46 -2.73 -8.22
N SER A 28 -2.01 -3.93 -8.23
CA SER A 28 -2.52 -4.58 -9.44
C SER A 28 -3.63 -5.56 -9.07
N SER A 29 -4.88 -5.07 -9.02
CA SER A 29 -6.13 -5.86 -9.17
C SER A 29 -7.38 -5.05 -8.80
N GLY A 30 -7.38 -3.73 -8.97
CA GLY A 30 -8.53 -2.91 -8.57
C GLY A 30 -8.81 -2.95 -7.07
N CYS A 31 -7.81 -3.31 -6.25
CA CYS A 31 -7.90 -3.39 -4.79
C CYS A 31 -6.93 -2.40 -4.11
N THR A 32 -7.30 -1.87 -2.96
CA THR A 32 -6.47 -1.00 -2.13
C THR A 32 -6.69 -1.26 -0.64
N ASP A 33 -5.66 -1.12 0.19
CA ASP A 33 -5.74 -1.06 1.65
C ASP A 33 -6.04 0.36 2.16
N PHE A 34 -5.90 1.36 1.29
CA PHE A 34 -6.15 2.77 1.59
C PHE A 34 -7.56 3.17 1.18
N TYR A 35 -8.52 2.90 2.07
CA TYR A 35 -9.94 3.16 1.84
C TYR A 35 -10.67 3.60 3.11
N ALA A 36 -11.80 4.27 2.93
CA ALA A 36 -12.75 4.59 3.98
C ALA A 36 -13.83 3.51 4.07
N ARG A 37 -14.28 3.23 5.29
CA ARG A 37 -15.36 2.29 5.59
C ARG A 37 -16.12 2.72 6.85
N GLY A 38 -17.33 2.20 7.02
CA GLY A 38 -18.07 2.34 8.28
C GLY A 38 -17.31 1.72 9.46
N ARG A 39 -17.56 2.21 10.67
CA ARG A 39 -16.87 1.76 11.90
C ARG A 39 -16.95 0.24 12.11
N ASP A 40 -18.11 -0.34 11.78
CA ASP A 40 -18.40 -1.77 11.97
C ASP A 40 -18.37 -2.56 10.65
N ALA A 41 -17.84 -1.98 9.56
CA ALA A 41 -17.80 -2.62 8.25
C ALA A 41 -16.75 -3.75 8.19
N GLY A 42 -17.14 -4.90 7.63
CA GLY A 42 -16.32 -6.10 7.47
C GLY A 42 -16.30 -6.62 6.04
N GLU A 43 -15.96 -7.90 5.88
CA GLU A 43 -15.91 -8.56 4.57
C GLU A 43 -17.27 -8.50 3.85
N GLY A 44 -17.27 -8.11 2.57
CA GLY A 44 -18.49 -7.95 1.77
C GLY A 44 -19.22 -6.62 1.95
N ASP A 45 -18.80 -5.76 2.89
CA ASP A 45 -19.37 -4.43 3.07
C ASP A 45 -18.79 -3.42 2.06
N PRO A 46 -19.54 -2.34 1.76
CA PRO A 46 -19.06 -1.29 0.88
C PRO A 46 -17.88 -0.53 1.50
N CYS A 47 -16.99 -0.09 0.62
CA CYS A 47 -15.84 0.74 0.95
C CYS A 47 -15.62 1.80 -0.13
N GLU A 48 -14.86 2.83 0.20
CA GLU A 48 -14.55 3.93 -0.71
C GLU A 48 -13.04 4.17 -0.79
N PHE A 49 -12.50 4.14 -1.99
CA PHE A 49 -11.09 4.35 -2.26
C PHE A 49 -10.67 5.75 -1.78
N ALA A 50 -9.76 5.84 -0.81
CA ALA A 50 -9.46 7.12 -0.16
C ALA A 50 -8.75 8.12 -1.09
N PHE A 51 -8.16 7.66 -2.19
CA PHE A 51 -7.48 8.51 -3.18
C PHE A 51 -8.39 8.96 -4.34
N SER A 52 -9.52 8.31 -4.58
CA SER A 52 -10.37 8.57 -5.77
C SER A 52 -11.85 8.74 -5.48
N GLY A 53 -12.34 8.29 -4.32
CA GLY A 53 -13.77 8.23 -4.01
C GLY A 53 -14.52 7.12 -4.76
N CYS A 54 -13.82 6.19 -5.43
CA CYS A 54 -14.47 5.05 -6.09
C CYS A 54 -15.08 4.11 -5.04
N VAL A 55 -16.31 3.65 -5.29
CA VAL A 55 -16.97 2.66 -4.42
C VAL A 55 -16.51 1.26 -4.81
N GLY A 56 -16.15 0.47 -3.82
CA GLY A 56 -15.81 -0.95 -3.96
C GLY A 56 -16.44 -1.79 -2.84
N THR A 57 -15.97 -3.02 -2.71
CA THR A 57 -16.37 -3.98 -1.67
C THR A 57 -15.15 -4.49 -0.91
N ILE A 58 -15.26 -4.63 0.40
CA ILE A 58 -14.18 -5.17 1.23
C ILE A 58 -14.00 -6.67 0.93
N THR A 59 -12.83 -7.03 0.39
CA THR A 59 -12.41 -8.40 0.11
C THR A 59 -11.03 -8.66 0.69
N ASN A 60 -10.91 -9.67 1.55
CA ASN A 60 -9.72 -10.01 2.33
C ASN A 60 -9.13 -8.80 3.07
N GLY A 61 -9.99 -7.92 3.59
CA GLY A 61 -9.59 -6.68 4.28
C GLY A 61 -9.08 -5.55 3.37
N LEU A 62 -9.18 -5.70 2.04
CA LEU A 62 -8.87 -4.66 1.04
C LEU A 62 -10.16 -4.16 0.39
N CYS A 63 -10.22 -2.92 -0.06
CA CYS A 63 -11.33 -2.42 -0.87
C CYS A 63 -11.09 -2.69 -2.34
N CYS A 64 -11.97 -3.47 -2.99
CA CYS A 64 -11.83 -3.91 -4.37
C CYS A 64 -13.00 -3.46 -5.26
N ILE A 65 -12.71 -3.13 -6.53
CA ILE A 65 -13.69 -2.81 -7.58
C ILE A 65 -13.96 -4.04 -8.44
#